data_AF-A0AAU2V6X6-F1
#
_entry.id   AF-A0AAU2V6X6-F1
#
_cell.length_a   1.000
_cell.length_b   1.000
_cell.length_c   1.000
_cell.angle_alpha   90.00
_cell.angle_beta   90.00
_cell.angle_gamma   90.00
#
_symmetry.space_group_name_H-M   'P 1'
#
loop_
_entity.id
_entity.type
_entity.pdbx_description
1 polymer ?
#
loop_
_entity_poly.entity_id
_entity_poly.type
_entity_poly.pdbx_seq_one_letter_code
_entity_poly.pdbx_strand_id
1 'polypeptide(L)'
;MSFSIQAGCPTVRKCESAADMADAVGEIYSSEAEDAILVWNLVPVRLAYGYDLAALLDDLVPLLEEIQRPEFSETEVFWGSDTFSAEWRMVREGDSLRIQARWHSTLGNYESLLAERGDSVVSTQVFVSEWAKVLRRIVTDIEAASVELDDDDIFLRAKALVAV
;
A
#
# COMPACT_ATOMS: atom_id res chain seq x y z
N MET A 1 7.63 -7.67 15.39
CA MET A 1 7.88 -7.13 14.04
C MET A 1 7.46 -5.67 14.06
N SER A 2 8.29 -4.78 13.52
CA SER A 2 8.07 -3.33 13.44
C SER A 2 7.14 -2.94 12.29
N PHE A 3 7.10 -3.76 11.24
CA PHE A 3 6.26 -3.56 10.06
C PHE A 3 5.72 -4.89 9.57
N SER A 4 4.41 -4.98 9.33
CA SER A 4 3.79 -6.11 8.62
C SER A 4 2.42 -5.69 8.09
N ILE A 5 1.95 -6.35 7.04
CA ILE A 5 0.61 -6.12 6.49
C ILE A 5 -0.16 -7.43 6.45
N GLN A 6 -1.33 -7.43 7.08
CA GLN A 6 -2.33 -8.47 6.89
C GLN A 6 -3.24 -8.05 5.73
N ALA A 7 -2.99 -8.63 4.55
CA ALA A 7 -3.92 -8.51 3.42
C ALA A 7 -5.25 -9.21 3.78
N GLY A 8 -6.37 -8.53 3.52
CA GLY A 8 -7.70 -9.09 3.73
C GLY A 8 -8.15 -9.98 2.57
N CYS A 9 -9.40 -10.45 2.64
CA CYS A 9 -10.07 -11.11 1.51
C CYS A 9 -11.37 -10.34 1.17
N PRO A 10 -11.27 -9.07 0.73
CA PRO A 10 -12.43 -8.23 0.49
C PRO A 10 -13.35 -8.81 -0.58
N THR A 11 -14.66 -8.60 -0.41
CA THR A 11 -15.65 -8.96 -1.43
C THR A 11 -15.56 -8.00 -2.61
N VAL A 12 -15.60 -8.58 -3.81
CA VAL A 12 -15.44 -7.89 -5.09
C VAL A 12 -16.82 -7.66 -5.73
N ARG A 13 -17.04 -6.46 -6.27
CA ARG A 13 -18.20 -6.05 -7.07
C ARG A 13 -17.86 -6.17 -8.56
N LYS A 14 -18.88 -6.24 -9.40
CA LYS A 14 -18.68 -6.22 -10.85
C LYS A 14 -18.26 -4.81 -11.29
N CYS A 15 -17.14 -4.71 -11.98
CA CYS A 15 -16.68 -3.56 -12.73
C CYS A 15 -16.37 -4.02 -14.15
N GLU A 16 -16.85 -3.32 -15.17
CA GLU A 16 -16.60 -3.71 -16.58
C GLU A 16 -15.34 -3.03 -17.11
N SER A 17 -15.21 -1.73 -16.86
CA SER A 17 -14.05 -0.94 -17.25
C SER A 17 -13.75 0.13 -16.21
N ALA A 18 -12.49 0.56 -16.13
CA ALA A 18 -12.02 1.63 -15.28
C ALA A 18 -10.93 2.44 -15.97
N ALA A 19 -10.73 3.69 -15.56
CA ALA A 19 -9.73 4.57 -16.16
C ALA A 19 -8.31 4.03 -15.95
N ASP A 20 -8.02 3.55 -14.74
CA ASP A 20 -6.72 3.03 -14.33
C ASP A 20 -6.86 2.01 -13.18
N MET A 21 -5.72 1.54 -12.64
CA MET A 21 -5.70 0.58 -11.53
C MET A 21 -6.33 1.14 -10.25
N ALA A 22 -6.14 2.42 -9.94
CA ALA A 22 -6.67 3.04 -8.74
C ALA A 22 -8.20 3.15 -8.83
N ASP A 23 -8.72 3.59 -9.97
CA ASP A 23 -10.14 3.67 -10.28
C ASP A 23 -10.79 2.27 -10.24
N ALA A 24 -10.15 1.26 -10.84
CA ALA A 24 -10.62 -0.12 -10.77
C ALA A 24 -10.76 -0.61 -9.33
N VAL A 25 -9.77 -0.33 -8.47
CA VAL A 25 -9.79 -0.69 -7.05
C VAL A 25 -10.91 0.06 -6.31
N GLY A 26 -11.10 1.34 -6.60
CA GLY A 26 -12.19 2.15 -6.06
C GLY A 26 -13.58 1.58 -6.38
N GLU A 27 -13.77 1.04 -7.58
CA GLU A 27 -15.04 0.49 -8.05
C GLU A 27 -15.30 -0.95 -7.63
N ILE A 28 -14.27 -1.83 -7.69
CA ILE A 28 -14.46 -3.25 -7.41
C ILE A 28 -14.61 -3.55 -5.92
N TYR A 29 -14.07 -2.74 -5.01
CA TYR A 29 -14.18 -3.00 -3.59
C TYR A 29 -15.29 -2.18 -2.93
N SER A 30 -16.17 -2.87 -2.20
CA SER A 30 -17.19 -2.23 -1.39
C SER A 30 -16.58 -1.42 -0.25
N SER A 31 -17.18 -0.27 0.10
CA SER A 31 -16.86 0.47 1.33
C SER A 31 -17.12 -0.35 2.62
N GLU A 32 -17.92 -1.42 2.53
CA GLU A 32 -18.19 -2.35 3.63
C GLU A 32 -17.30 -3.61 3.60
N ALA A 33 -16.36 -3.69 2.65
CA ALA A 33 -15.46 -4.83 2.56
C ALA A 33 -14.44 -4.86 3.71
N GLU A 34 -13.73 -5.97 3.84
CA GLU A 34 -12.62 -6.07 4.78
C GLU A 34 -11.48 -5.11 4.42
N ASP A 35 -10.84 -4.53 5.43
CA ASP A 35 -9.66 -3.69 5.26
C ASP A 35 -8.37 -4.51 5.31
N ALA A 36 -7.31 -4.01 4.69
CA ALA A 36 -5.96 -4.44 5.03
C ALA A 36 -5.54 -3.82 6.37
N ILE A 37 -4.73 -4.54 7.15
CA ILE A 37 -4.19 -4.05 8.41
C ILE A 37 -2.69 -3.86 8.29
N LEU A 38 -2.23 -2.60 8.27
CA LEU A 38 -0.84 -2.23 8.43
C LEU A 38 -0.49 -2.21 9.92
N VAL A 39 0.45 -3.05 10.34
CA VAL A 39 0.95 -3.05 11.73
C VAL A 39 2.24 -2.26 11.78
N TRP A 40 2.20 -1.10 12.45
CA TRP A 40 3.33 -0.22 12.67
C TRP A 40 3.76 -0.27 14.14
N ASN A 41 4.91 -0.86 14.45
CA ASN A 41 5.44 -0.99 15.81
C ASN A 41 4.36 -1.47 16.83
N LEU A 42 3.62 -2.51 16.43
CA LEU A 42 2.51 -3.14 17.16
C LEU A 42 1.20 -2.32 17.23
N VAL A 43 1.11 -1.21 16.52
CA VAL A 43 -0.13 -0.43 16.38
C VAL A 43 -0.78 -0.77 15.03
N PRO A 44 -2.00 -1.32 15.02
CA PRO A 44 -2.72 -1.61 13.79
C PRO A 44 -3.33 -0.34 13.20
N VAL A 45 -3.12 -0.14 11.91
CA VAL A 45 -3.71 0.91 11.08
C VAL A 45 -4.53 0.23 9.99
N ARG A 46 -5.79 0.62 9.87
CA ARG A 46 -6.71 0.09 8.85
C ARG A 46 -6.51 0.84 7.54
N LEU A 47 -6.49 0.09 6.45
CA LEU A 47 -6.40 0.60 5.08
C LEU A 47 -7.55 0.00 4.27
N ALA A 48 -8.57 0.80 4.00
CA ALA A 48 -9.71 0.41 3.18
C ALA A 48 -9.27 0.18 1.73
N TYR A 49 -9.70 -0.92 1.11
CA TYR A 49 -9.28 -1.26 -0.25
C TYR A 49 -9.76 -0.24 -1.29
N GLY A 50 -11.09 -0.05 -1.39
CA GLY A 50 -11.68 0.86 -2.38
C GLY A 50 -11.55 2.34 -2.06
N TYR A 51 -10.73 2.72 -1.07
CA TYR A 51 -10.56 4.11 -0.67
C TYR A 51 -9.10 4.44 -0.36
N ASP A 52 -8.56 3.94 0.76
CA ASP A 52 -7.17 4.21 1.13
C ASP A 52 -6.22 3.58 0.10
N LEU A 53 -6.28 2.26 -0.09
CA LEU A 53 -5.36 1.57 -1.00
C LEU A 53 -5.48 2.08 -2.44
N ALA A 54 -6.70 2.34 -2.93
CA ALA A 54 -6.93 2.97 -4.23
C ALA A 54 -6.09 4.25 -4.39
N ALA A 55 -6.15 5.15 -3.42
CA ALA A 55 -5.41 6.42 -3.43
C ALA A 55 -3.89 6.27 -3.31
N LEU A 56 -3.40 5.14 -2.80
CA LEU A 56 -1.96 4.91 -2.59
C LEU A 56 -1.27 4.25 -3.79
N LEU A 57 -2.00 3.62 -4.71
CA LEU A 57 -1.41 2.73 -5.71
C LEU A 57 -0.42 3.41 -6.65
N ASP A 58 -0.77 4.62 -7.10
CA ASP A 58 0.03 5.38 -8.05
C ASP A 58 1.41 5.77 -7.50
N ASP A 59 1.51 5.97 -6.18
CA ASP A 59 2.78 6.26 -5.49
C ASP A 59 3.45 4.99 -4.95
N LEU A 60 2.65 4.00 -4.51
CA LEU A 60 3.14 2.77 -3.91
C LEU A 60 3.92 1.93 -4.93
N VAL A 61 3.40 1.75 -6.14
CA VAL A 61 4.05 0.90 -7.15
C VAL A 61 5.43 1.47 -7.55
N PRO A 62 5.57 2.75 -7.92
CA PRO A 62 6.88 3.36 -8.16
C PRO A 62 7.80 3.30 -6.94
N LEU A 63 7.28 3.52 -5.73
CA LEU A 63 8.07 3.43 -4.51
C LEU A 63 8.67 2.04 -4.34
N LEU A 64 7.88 0.98 -4.52
CA LEU A 64 8.36 -0.40 -4.38
C LEU A 64 9.43 -0.74 -5.41
N GLU A 65 9.33 -0.23 -6.64
CA GLU A 65 10.37 -0.37 -7.65
C GLU A 65 11.64 0.39 -7.26
N GLU A 66 11.49 1.63 -6.77
CA GLU A 66 12.60 2.49 -6.39
C GLU A 66 13.42 1.88 -5.25
N ILE A 67 12.77 1.46 -4.16
CA ILE A 67 13.46 0.91 -2.97
C ILE A 67 14.16 -0.42 -3.24
N GLN A 68 13.90 -1.07 -4.36
CA GLN A 68 14.59 -2.31 -4.77
C GLN A 68 15.85 -2.03 -5.59
N ARG A 69 16.04 -0.81 -6.10
CA ARG A 69 17.23 -0.45 -6.88
C ARG A 69 18.48 -0.50 -6.00
N PRO A 70 19.61 -1.07 -6.47
CA PRO A 70 20.85 -1.08 -5.69
C PRO A 70 21.33 0.32 -5.29
N GLU A 71 21.06 1.34 -6.11
CA GLU A 71 21.50 2.72 -5.93
C GLU A 71 20.57 3.54 -5.01
N PHE A 72 19.42 2.99 -4.60
CA PHE A 72 18.50 3.68 -3.71
C PHE A 72 19.15 4.01 -2.36
N SER A 73 19.02 5.26 -1.95
CA SER A 73 19.51 5.78 -0.66
C SER A 73 18.40 6.33 0.21
N GLU A 74 17.58 7.23 -0.31
CA GLU A 74 16.44 7.81 0.40
C GLU A 74 15.33 8.26 -0.56
N THR A 75 14.10 8.34 -0.05
CA THR A 75 12.95 8.95 -0.73
C THR A 75 11.95 9.46 0.30
N GLU A 76 11.05 10.31 -0.14
CA GLU A 76 9.92 10.82 0.64
C GLU A 76 8.64 10.58 -0.13
N VAL A 77 7.62 10.08 0.56
CA VAL A 77 6.31 9.79 -0.02
C VAL A 77 5.21 10.35 0.86
N PHE A 78 4.19 10.90 0.20
CA PHE A 78 3.05 11.55 0.82
C PHE A 78 1.82 10.70 0.56
N TRP A 79 1.27 10.10 1.61
CA TRP A 79 0.06 9.33 1.55
C TRP A 79 -1.15 10.23 1.81
N GLY A 80 -2.13 10.21 0.91
CA GLY A 80 -3.27 11.12 0.95
C GLY A 80 -4.61 10.44 0.70
N SER A 81 -5.26 9.96 1.76
CA SER A 81 -6.70 9.75 1.81
C SER A 81 -7.29 10.42 3.06
N ASP A 82 -8.62 10.55 3.13
CA ASP A 82 -9.26 11.15 4.31
C ASP A 82 -9.06 10.31 5.59
N THR A 83 -8.95 8.98 5.45
CA THR A 83 -8.86 8.02 6.57
C THR A 83 -7.46 7.47 6.80
N PHE A 84 -6.51 7.78 5.91
CA PHE A 84 -5.10 7.46 6.03
C PHE A 84 -4.26 8.54 5.33
N SER A 85 -3.65 9.41 6.11
CA SER A 85 -2.69 10.40 5.61
C SER A 85 -1.45 10.46 6.48
N ALA A 86 -0.29 10.37 5.84
CA ALA A 86 1.00 10.44 6.48
C ALA A 86 2.10 10.82 5.48
N GLU A 87 3.18 11.40 5.99
CA GLU A 87 4.43 11.59 5.25
C GLU A 87 5.43 10.55 5.72
N TRP A 88 5.99 9.76 4.81
CA TRP A 88 7.03 8.81 5.13
C TRP A 88 8.34 9.24 4.48
N ARG A 89 9.37 9.45 5.31
CA ARG A 89 10.75 9.52 4.86
C ARG A 89 11.41 8.16 5.02
N MET A 90 11.90 7.62 3.92
CA MET A 90 12.51 6.29 3.87
C MET A 90 13.99 6.42 3.58
N VAL A 91 14.84 5.81 4.42
CA VAL A 91 16.29 5.83 4.27
C VAL A 91 16.82 4.40 4.32
N ARG A 92 17.64 4.02 3.34
CA ARG A 92 18.32 2.72 3.33
C ARG A 92 19.50 2.72 4.29
N GLU A 93 19.53 1.72 5.16
CA GLU A 93 20.58 1.45 6.13
C GLU A 93 21.05 -0.01 5.99
N GLY A 94 22.01 -0.24 5.08
CA GLY A 94 22.42 -1.59 4.70
C GLY A 94 21.26 -2.35 4.03
N ASP A 95 20.90 -3.51 4.57
CA ASP A 95 19.78 -4.33 4.08
C ASP A 95 18.41 -3.90 4.64
N SER A 96 18.38 -2.85 5.45
CA SER A 96 17.17 -2.34 6.11
C SER A 96 16.73 -0.99 5.56
N LEU A 97 15.45 -0.71 5.73
CA LEU A 97 14.81 0.58 5.52
C LEU A 97 14.40 1.13 6.89
N ARG A 98 14.87 2.33 7.21
CA ARG A 98 14.31 3.14 8.29
C ARG A 98 13.22 4.02 7.68
N ILE A 99 12.02 3.95 8.25
CA ILE A 99 10.85 4.69 7.81
C ILE A 99 10.44 5.62 8.95
N GLN A 100 10.58 6.92 8.73
CA GLN A 100 10.18 7.97 9.64
C GLN A 100 8.82 8.48 9.18
N ALA A 101 7.81 8.38 10.04
CA ALA A 101 6.45 8.72 9.68
C ALA A 101 5.95 9.94 10.45
N ARG A 102 5.40 10.90 9.71
CA ARG A 102 4.57 11.96 10.27
C ARG A 102 3.12 11.64 9.95
N TRP A 103 2.34 11.32 10.98
CA TRP A 103 0.94 10.92 10.86
C TRP A 103 0.02 12.14 10.89
N HIS A 104 -0.92 12.23 9.95
CA HIS A 104 -1.88 13.33 9.84
C HIS A 104 -3.31 12.89 10.08
N SER A 105 -3.71 11.73 9.53
CA SER A 105 -5.03 11.13 9.71
C SER A 105 -4.94 9.62 9.67
N THR A 106 -5.62 8.95 10.59
CA THR A 106 -5.77 7.50 10.66
C THR A 106 -7.16 7.13 11.16
N LEU A 107 -7.76 6.09 10.58
CA LEU A 107 -9.04 5.59 11.05
C LEU A 107 -8.92 5.10 12.51
N GLY A 108 -9.55 5.82 13.43
CA GLY A 108 -9.47 5.58 14.88
C GLY A 108 -8.67 6.61 15.66
N ASN A 109 -8.06 7.59 14.99
CA ASN A 109 -7.29 8.70 15.58
C ASN A 109 -6.09 8.20 16.42
N TYR A 110 -5.28 7.29 15.87
CA TYR A 110 -4.13 6.69 16.55
C TYR A 110 -2.81 7.45 16.30
N GLU A 111 -2.84 8.63 15.69
CA GLU A 111 -1.65 9.37 15.24
C GLU A 111 -0.68 9.63 16.38
N SER A 112 -1.20 10.03 17.55
CA SER A 112 -0.37 10.30 18.74
C SER A 112 0.34 9.04 19.24
N LEU A 113 -0.35 7.90 19.23
CA LEU A 113 0.22 6.61 19.63
C LEU A 113 1.27 6.14 18.61
N LEU A 114 0.98 6.28 17.31
CA LEU A 114 1.91 5.94 16.23
C LEU A 114 3.17 6.78 16.30
N ALA A 115 3.05 8.08 16.58
CA ALA A 115 4.18 8.98 16.78
C ALA A 115 5.02 8.59 18.01
N GLU A 116 4.38 8.20 19.12
CA GLU A 116 5.07 7.72 20.33
C GLU A 116 5.85 6.42 20.09
N ARG A 117 5.35 5.53 19.21
CA ARG A 117 6.05 4.31 18.82
C ARG A 117 7.29 4.55 17.95
N GLY A 118 7.39 5.72 17.34
CA GLY A 118 8.56 6.14 16.55
C GLY A 118 8.73 5.38 15.23
N ASP A 119 9.94 5.50 14.69
CA ASP A 119 10.32 5.00 13.37
C ASP A 119 10.20 3.48 13.25
N SER A 120 9.85 3.01 12.06
CA SER A 120 9.90 1.60 11.73
C SER A 120 11.23 1.26 11.08
N VAL A 121 11.88 0.18 11.53
CA VAL A 121 13.08 -0.37 10.89
C VAL A 121 12.76 -1.79 10.45
N VAL A 122 12.84 -2.06 9.15
CA VAL A 122 12.44 -3.33 8.53
C VAL A 122 13.40 -3.67 7.41
N SER A 123 13.64 -4.95 7.10
CA SER A 123 14.46 -5.28 5.94
C SER A 123 13.75 -4.86 4.65
N THR A 124 14.51 -4.42 3.63
CA THR A 124 13.96 -4.05 2.32
C THR A 124 13.11 -5.18 1.74
N GLN A 125 13.60 -6.42 1.85
CA GLN A 125 12.89 -7.61 1.40
C GLN A 125 11.55 -7.80 2.12
N VAL A 126 11.51 -7.63 3.45
CA VAL A 126 10.25 -7.78 4.20
C VAL A 126 9.28 -6.69 3.78
N PHE A 127 9.69 -5.42 3.76
CA PHE A 127 8.82 -4.32 3.36
C PHE A 127 8.17 -4.54 1.98
N VAL A 128 8.97 -4.92 0.98
CA VAL A 128 8.49 -5.25 -0.36
C VAL A 128 7.52 -6.43 -0.31
N SER A 129 7.87 -7.50 0.42
CA SER A 129 7.03 -8.70 0.49
C SER A 129 5.68 -8.46 1.17
N GLU A 130 5.62 -7.57 2.17
CA GLU A 130 4.37 -7.23 2.87
C GLU A 130 3.42 -6.48 1.94
N TRP A 131 3.92 -5.50 1.19
CA TRP A 131 3.11 -4.81 0.18
C TRP A 131 2.76 -5.69 -1.02
N ALA A 132 3.67 -6.58 -1.43
CA ALA A 132 3.40 -7.52 -2.52
C ALA A 132 2.21 -8.45 -2.21
N LYS A 133 1.92 -8.77 -0.94
CA LYS A 133 0.70 -9.51 -0.57
C LYS A 133 -0.57 -8.74 -0.95
N VAL A 134 -0.59 -7.43 -0.68
CA VAL A 134 -1.73 -6.55 -1.01
C VAL A 134 -1.86 -6.39 -2.52
N LEU A 135 -0.76 -6.06 -3.21
CA LEU A 135 -0.75 -5.93 -4.67
C LEU A 135 -1.19 -7.22 -5.36
N ARG A 136 -0.74 -8.39 -4.88
CA ARG A 136 -1.13 -9.68 -5.45
C ARG A 136 -2.62 -9.90 -5.32
N ARG A 137 -3.23 -9.53 -4.19
CA ARG A 137 -4.68 -9.61 -3.99
C ARG A 137 -5.40 -8.72 -5.00
N ILE A 138 -4.99 -7.46 -5.10
CA ILE A 138 -5.58 -6.49 -6.02
C ILE A 138 -5.49 -6.94 -7.48
N VAL A 139 -4.29 -7.33 -7.92
CA VAL A 139 -4.04 -7.81 -9.27
C VAL A 139 -4.94 -9.02 -9.59
N THR A 140 -4.98 -10.00 -8.67
CA THR A 140 -5.78 -11.22 -8.85
C THR A 140 -7.27 -10.89 -8.99
N ASP A 141 -7.77 -9.94 -8.20
CA ASP A 141 -9.19 -9.56 -8.23
C ASP A 141 -9.55 -8.78 -9.49
N ILE A 142 -8.70 -7.88 -9.96
CA ILE A 142 -8.87 -7.17 -11.24
C ILE A 142 -8.90 -8.17 -12.41
N GLU A 143 -7.96 -9.12 -12.44
CA GLU A 143 -7.92 -10.17 -13.48
C GLU A 143 -9.16 -11.08 -13.42
N ALA A 144 -9.57 -11.51 -12.23
CA ALA A 144 -10.72 -12.37 -12.03
C ALA A 144 -12.04 -11.68 -12.40
N ALA A 145 -12.14 -10.37 -12.16
CA ALA A 145 -13.27 -9.56 -12.58
C ALA A 145 -13.23 -9.21 -14.09
N SER A 146 -12.08 -9.43 -14.76
CA SER A 146 -11.87 -9.10 -16.17
C SER A 146 -12.15 -7.62 -16.47
N VAL A 147 -11.69 -6.72 -15.59
CA VAL A 147 -11.86 -5.28 -15.76
C VAL A 147 -10.99 -4.80 -16.92
N GLU A 148 -11.58 -4.07 -17.86
CA GLU A 148 -10.87 -3.37 -18.92
C GLU A 148 -10.27 -2.06 -18.38
N LEU A 149 -8.96 -1.87 -18.49
CA LEU A 149 -8.29 -0.64 -18.05
C LEU A 149 -7.93 0.21 -19.26
N ASP A 150 -8.28 1.49 -19.23
CA ASP A 150 -7.89 2.45 -20.27
C ASP A 150 -6.38 2.76 -20.21
N ASP A 151 -5.84 2.94 -19.01
CA ASP A 151 -4.41 3.01 -18.70
C ASP A 151 -4.01 1.85 -17.78
N ASP A 152 -3.19 0.93 -18.31
CA ASP A 152 -2.73 -0.26 -17.60
C ASP A 152 -1.28 -0.17 -17.07
N ASP A 153 -0.60 0.99 -17.13
CA ASP A 153 0.83 1.11 -16.76
C ASP A 153 1.09 0.64 -15.32
N ILE A 154 0.41 1.24 -14.35
CA ILE A 154 0.57 0.91 -12.92
C ILE A 154 0.17 -0.54 -12.66
N PHE A 155 -0.87 -1.04 -13.35
CA PHE A 155 -1.31 -2.43 -13.24
C PHE A 155 -0.26 -3.41 -13.74
N LEU A 156 0.33 -3.18 -14.92
CA LEU A 156 1.38 -4.02 -15.49
C LEU A 156 2.65 -4.00 -14.63
N ARG A 157 3.00 -2.85 -14.05
CA ARG A 157 4.13 -2.71 -13.12
C ARG A 157 3.87 -3.44 -11.80
N ALA A 158 2.66 -3.32 -11.23
CA ALA A 158 2.25 -4.09 -10.07
C ALA A 158 2.30 -5.60 -10.34
N LYS A 159 1.86 -6.05 -11.53
CA LYS A 159 1.98 -7.47 -11.95
C LYS A 159 3.41 -7.94 -11.98
N ALA A 160 4.32 -7.14 -12.52
CA ALA A 160 5.75 -7.48 -12.57
C ALA A 160 6.33 -7.62 -11.15
N LEU A 161 5.95 -6.74 -10.21
CA LEU A 161 6.39 -6.81 -8.82
C LEU A 161 5.93 -8.08 -8.08
N VAL A 162 4.74 -8.61 -8.39
CA VAL A 162 4.15 -9.75 -7.65
C VAL A 162 4.41 -11.12 -8.29
N ALA A 163 4.97 -11.14 -9.49
CA ALA A 163 5.35 -12.34 -10.25
C ALA A 163 6.65 -13.01 -9.77
N VAL A 164 7.38 -12.36 -8.85
CA VAL A 164 8.66 -12.80 -8.28
C VAL A 164 8.47 -13.73 -7.08
#